data_AF-A0A177K9P4-F1
#
_entry.id   AF-A0A177K9P4-F1
#
_cell.length_a   1.000
_cell.length_b   1.000
_cell.length_c   1.000
_cell.angle_alpha   90.00
_cell.angle_beta   90.00
_cell.angle_gamma   90.00
#
_symmetry.space_group_name_H-M   'P 1'
#
loop_
_entity.id
_entity.type
_entity.pdbx_description
1 polymer ?
#
loop_
_entity_poly.entity_id
_entity_poly.type
_entity_poly.pdbx_seq_one_letter_code
_entity_poly.pdbx_strand_id
1 'polypeptide(L)'
;MSSASDAIWNRAVDFDVAATLAGDLAARRVLTFHGMVQNGGFWYAIEVHSTDDEFPLNAIADGYRTLGLEATAEAVDRATSEYDETAGIGDDEAWGEAEERVNGEYRIEDEDILAAIERTLAQEPELFAPTD
;
A
#
# COMPACT_ATOMS: atom_id res chain seq x y z
N MET A 1 -22.83 -14.41 2.03
CA MET A 1 -22.06 -14.99 0.91
C MET A 1 -20.88 -14.07 0.73
N SER A 2 -19.64 -14.56 0.86
CA SER A 2 -18.44 -13.75 0.61
C SER A 2 -18.43 -13.33 -0.86
N SER A 3 -18.14 -12.07 -1.14
CA SER A 3 -17.95 -11.57 -2.51
C SER A 3 -16.64 -12.11 -3.11
N ALA A 4 -16.46 -11.95 -4.42
CA ALA A 4 -15.19 -12.31 -5.06
C ALA A 4 -14.03 -11.44 -4.53
N SER A 5 -14.27 -10.13 -4.36
CA SER A 5 -13.29 -9.19 -3.77
C SER A 5 -12.94 -9.54 -2.33
N ASP A 6 -13.89 -10.00 -1.52
CA ASP A 6 -13.61 -10.52 -0.16
C ASP A 6 -12.66 -11.72 -0.21
N ALA A 7 -12.82 -12.60 -1.20
CA ALA A 7 -11.91 -13.74 -1.37
C ALA A 7 -10.50 -13.30 -1.82
N ILE A 8 -10.37 -12.18 -2.55
CA ILE A 8 -9.08 -11.55 -2.88
C ILE A 8 -8.45 -10.94 -1.64
N TRP A 9 -9.23 -10.18 -0.88
CA TRP A 9 -8.78 -9.59 0.36
C TRP A 9 -8.25 -10.66 1.33
N ASN A 10 -9.04 -11.71 1.57
CA ASN A 10 -8.69 -12.76 2.51
C ASN A 10 -7.39 -13.50 2.13
N ARG A 11 -7.17 -13.80 0.83
CA ARG A 11 -5.90 -14.43 0.41
C ARG A 11 -4.72 -13.46 0.42
N ALA A 12 -4.96 -12.17 0.19
CA ALA A 12 -3.92 -11.16 0.20
C ALA A 12 -3.33 -10.99 1.61
N VAL A 13 -4.17 -11.06 2.66
CA VAL A 13 -3.74 -11.00 4.07
C VAL A 13 -3.31 -12.36 4.66
N ASP A 14 -3.52 -13.46 3.93
CA ASP A 14 -3.07 -14.80 4.33
C ASP A 14 -1.65 -15.08 3.82
N PHE A 15 -0.65 -14.82 4.66
CA PHE A 15 0.77 -15.00 4.32
C PHE A 15 1.20 -16.47 4.17
N ASP A 16 0.39 -17.43 4.61
CA ASP A 16 0.65 -18.86 4.37
C ASP A 16 0.32 -19.24 2.91
N VAL A 17 -0.42 -18.40 2.19
CA VAL A 17 -0.72 -18.55 0.77
C VAL A 17 0.25 -17.70 -0.06
N ALA A 18 0.89 -18.31 -1.06
CA ALA A 18 1.76 -17.58 -1.97
C ALA A 18 0.94 -16.68 -2.92
N ALA A 19 1.15 -15.37 -2.84
CA ALA A 19 0.60 -14.41 -3.81
C ALA A 19 1.42 -14.46 -5.11
N THR A 20 0.96 -15.25 -6.08
CA THR A 20 1.67 -15.47 -7.36
C THR A 20 1.10 -14.69 -8.53
N LEU A 21 -0.16 -14.26 -8.42
CA LEU A 21 -0.82 -13.43 -9.43
C LEU A 21 -0.54 -11.96 -9.15
N ALA A 22 -0.42 -11.15 -10.22
CA ALA A 22 -0.01 -9.76 -10.11
C ALA A 22 -0.97 -8.92 -9.26
N GLY A 23 -2.28 -9.11 -9.43
CA GLY A 23 -3.31 -8.46 -8.62
C GLY A 23 -3.29 -8.89 -7.16
N ASP A 24 -3.02 -10.17 -6.88
CA ASP A 24 -2.90 -10.68 -5.50
C ASP A 24 -1.70 -10.09 -4.78
N LEU A 25 -0.58 -9.98 -5.49
CA LEU A 25 0.63 -9.38 -4.97
C LEU A 25 0.45 -7.88 -4.72
N ALA A 26 -0.25 -7.18 -5.63
CA ALA A 26 -0.61 -5.78 -5.44
C ALA A 26 -1.52 -5.59 -4.22
N ALA A 27 -2.57 -6.40 -4.07
CA ALA A 27 -3.46 -6.36 -2.91
C ALA A 27 -2.70 -6.65 -1.61
N ARG A 28 -1.79 -7.64 -1.59
CA ARG A 28 -0.97 -7.96 -0.40
C ARG A 28 -0.11 -6.77 0.03
N ARG A 29 0.60 -6.16 -0.92
CA ARG A 29 1.46 -4.99 -0.65
C ARG A 29 0.65 -3.83 -0.08
N VAL A 30 -0.47 -3.50 -0.73
CA VAL A 30 -1.36 -2.40 -0.33
C VAL A 30 -1.95 -2.66 1.06
N LEU A 31 -2.42 -3.88 1.35
CA LEU A 31 -3.05 -4.20 2.63
C LEU A 31 -2.05 -4.29 3.77
N THR A 32 -0.83 -4.76 3.49
CA THR A 32 0.26 -4.78 4.47
C THR A 32 0.63 -3.36 4.87
N PHE A 33 0.83 -2.49 3.88
CA PHE A 33 1.11 -1.08 4.12
C PHE A 33 -0.06 -0.38 4.82
N HIS A 34 -1.30 -0.55 4.35
CA HIS A 34 -2.49 0.03 4.96
C HIS A 34 -2.65 -0.37 6.42
N GLY A 35 -2.41 -1.65 6.75
CA GLY A 35 -2.40 -2.13 8.12
C GLY A 35 -1.38 -1.41 9.01
N MET A 36 -0.19 -1.09 8.50
CA MET A 36 0.79 -0.28 9.24
C MET A 36 0.32 1.16 9.42
N VAL A 37 -0.26 1.77 8.38
CA VAL A 37 -0.83 3.12 8.46
C VAL A 37 -1.92 3.20 9.53
N GLN A 38 -2.82 2.22 9.59
CA GLN A 38 -3.91 2.20 10.59
C GLN A 38 -3.40 2.01 12.03
N ASN A 39 -2.25 1.35 12.22
CA ASN A 39 -1.70 1.09 13.56
C ASN A 39 -0.75 2.18 14.06
N GLY A 40 -0.02 2.86 13.18
CA GLY A 40 1.03 3.81 13.57
C GLY A 40 1.07 5.12 12.79
N GLY A 41 0.17 5.32 11.82
CA GLY A 41 0.17 6.49 10.95
C GLY A 41 0.99 6.31 9.68
N PHE A 42 0.84 7.27 8.75
CA PHE A 42 1.42 7.16 7.42
C PHE A 42 2.94 7.30 7.44
N TRP A 43 3.46 8.27 8.18
CA TRP A 43 4.92 8.45 8.34
C TRP A 43 5.60 7.21 8.95
N TYR A 44 4.99 6.62 9.98
CA TYR A 44 5.50 5.38 10.58
C TYR A 44 5.53 4.22 9.58
N ALA A 45 4.51 4.07 8.74
CA ALA A 45 4.51 3.05 7.70
C ALA A 45 5.65 3.28 6.67
N ILE A 46 5.93 4.54 6.32
CA ILE A 46 7.07 4.89 5.46
C ILE A 46 8.39 4.49 6.12
N GLU A 47 8.59 4.85 7.39
CA GLU A 47 9.78 4.49 8.15
C GLU A 47 10.02 2.97 8.16
N VAL A 48 8.99 2.19 8.52
CA VAL A 48 9.08 0.72 8.59
C VAL A 48 9.48 0.11 7.25
N HIS A 49 8.85 0.58 6.16
CA HIS A 49 9.08 0.02 4.83
C HIS A 49 10.28 0.62 4.08
N SER A 50 10.91 1.69 4.60
CA SER A 50 12.12 2.28 4.02
C SER A 50 13.31 1.33 3.99
N THR A 51 13.36 0.38 4.94
CA THR A 51 14.39 -0.66 5.04
C THR A 51 13.85 -2.07 4.86
N ASP A 52 12.63 -2.22 4.34
CA ASP A 52 11.98 -3.53 4.13
C ASP A 52 12.31 -4.08 2.74
N ASP A 53 12.99 -5.23 2.70
CA ASP A 53 13.34 -5.92 1.45
C ASP A 53 12.16 -6.72 0.85
N GLU A 54 11.19 -7.13 1.67
CA GLU A 54 10.04 -7.93 1.24
C GLU A 54 8.93 -7.04 0.66
N PHE A 55 8.64 -5.93 1.34
CA PHE A 55 7.66 -4.94 0.92
C PHE A 55 8.28 -3.54 0.81
N PRO A 56 9.21 -3.31 -0.13
CA PRO A 56 9.82 -2.00 -0.30
C PRO A 56 8.80 -0.97 -0.81
N LEU A 57 8.99 0.30 -0.45
CA LEU A 57 8.07 1.40 -0.74
C LEU A 57 7.71 1.57 -2.23
N ASN A 58 8.66 1.34 -3.13
CA ASN A 58 8.40 1.38 -4.58
C ASN A 58 7.42 0.27 -5.01
N ALA A 59 7.54 -0.92 -4.44
CA ALA A 59 6.63 -2.03 -4.73
C ALA A 59 5.23 -1.78 -4.14
N ILE A 60 5.15 -1.12 -2.99
CA ILE A 60 3.88 -0.68 -2.40
C ILE A 60 3.19 0.35 -3.30
N ALA A 61 3.91 1.37 -3.77
CA ALA A 61 3.38 2.36 -4.69
C ALA A 61 2.88 1.71 -6.00
N ASP A 62 3.63 0.76 -6.55
CA ASP A 62 3.20 -0.03 -7.72
C ASP A 62 1.96 -0.89 -7.44
N GLY A 63 1.79 -1.38 -6.21
CA GLY A 63 0.57 -2.04 -5.77
C GLY A 63 -0.64 -1.11 -5.84
N TYR A 64 -0.51 0.11 -5.32
CA TYR A 64 -1.57 1.13 -5.42
C TYR A 64 -1.90 1.48 -6.88
N ARG A 65 -0.90 1.65 -7.75
CA ARG A 65 -1.11 1.88 -9.19
C ARG A 65 -1.82 0.73 -9.88
N THR A 66 -1.45 -0.51 -9.54
CA THR A 66 -2.10 -1.72 -10.10
C THR A 66 -3.59 -1.75 -9.73
N LEU A 67 -3.95 -1.27 -8.55
CA LEU A 67 -5.35 -1.14 -8.12
C LEU A 67 -6.01 0.17 -8.58
N GLY A 68 -5.33 0.98 -9.40
CA GLY A 68 -5.79 2.27 -9.90
C GLY A 68 -6.05 3.30 -8.80
N LEU A 69 -5.21 3.29 -7.75
CA LEU A 69 -5.21 4.24 -6.63
C LEU A 69 -4.03 5.21 -6.78
N GLU A 70 -3.89 5.84 -7.96
CA GLU A 70 -2.76 6.70 -8.33
C GLU A 70 -2.45 7.80 -7.31
N ALA A 71 -3.47 8.49 -6.79
CA ALA A 71 -3.26 9.56 -5.82
C ALA A 71 -2.58 9.06 -4.53
N THR A 72 -2.92 7.84 -4.10
CA THR A 72 -2.27 7.21 -2.93
C THR A 72 -0.86 6.76 -3.27
N ALA A 73 -0.63 6.21 -4.47
CA ALA A 73 0.71 5.87 -4.94
C ALA A 73 1.63 7.10 -4.96
N GLU A 74 1.13 8.24 -5.47
CA GLU A 74 1.85 9.52 -5.48
C GLU A 74 2.11 10.08 -4.07
N ALA A 75 1.20 9.84 -3.13
CA ALA A 75 1.44 10.17 -1.71
C ALA A 75 2.57 9.33 -1.13
N VAL A 76 2.60 8.01 -1.40
CA VAL A 76 3.69 7.12 -0.96
C VAL A 76 5.04 7.56 -1.53
N ASP A 77 5.11 7.88 -2.83
CA ASP A 77 6.36 8.35 -3.45
C ASP A 77 6.87 9.68 -2.86
N ARG A 78 5.96 10.64 -2.62
CA ARG A 78 6.31 11.93 -2.03
C ARG A 78 6.78 11.77 -0.59
N ALA A 79 6.07 10.98 0.19
CA ALA A 79 6.44 10.67 1.57
C ALA A 79 7.79 9.94 1.66
N THR A 80 8.05 9.01 0.73
CA THR A 80 9.36 8.33 0.62
C THR A 80 10.47 9.33 0.37
N SER A 81 10.26 10.26 -0.58
CA SER A 81 11.25 11.30 -0.89
C SER A 81 11.50 12.23 0.30
N GLU A 82 10.45 12.64 1.00
CA GLU A 82 10.55 13.49 2.19
C GLU A 82 11.23 12.77 3.37
N TYR A 83 10.97 11.48 3.54
CA TYR A 83 11.65 10.63 4.51
C TYR A 83 13.15 10.53 4.21
N ASP A 84 13.54 10.22 2.98
CA ASP A 84 14.94 10.11 2.57
C ASP A 84 15.71 11.43 2.78
N GLU A 85 15.08 12.56 2.48
CA GLU A 85 15.64 13.89 2.71
C GLU A 85 15.82 14.20 4.20
N THR A 86 14.88 13.75 5.05
CA THR A 86 14.85 14.08 6.48
C THR A 86 15.72 13.14 7.32
N ALA A 87 15.73 11.83 7.02
CA ALA A 87 16.47 10.82 7.78
C ALA A 87 17.99 11.07 7.81
N GLY A 88 18.54 11.75 6.81
CA GLY A 88 19.95 12.13 6.74
C GLY A 88 20.35 13.32 7.62
N ILE A 89 19.39 14.06 8.19
CA ILE A 89 19.63 15.34 8.88
C ILE A 89 19.92 15.14 10.37
N GLY A 90 19.27 14.16 11.02
CA GLY A 90 19.41 13.91 12.46
C GLY A 90 18.85 15.04 13.33
N ASP A 91 17.80 15.71 12.86
CA ASP A 91 17.11 16.82 13.53
C ASP A 91 15.67 16.41 13.88
N ASP A 92 15.39 16.27 15.18
CA ASP A 92 14.09 15.84 15.70
C ASP A 92 12.96 16.86 15.40
N GLU A 93 13.28 18.16 15.28
CA GLU A 93 12.29 19.19 14.95
C GLU A 93 11.89 19.07 13.47
N ALA A 94 12.88 18.95 12.58
CA ALA A 94 12.65 18.72 11.15
C ALA A 94 11.87 17.42 10.90
N TRP A 95 12.15 16.38 11.69
CA TRP A 95 11.42 15.11 11.65
C TRP A 95 9.94 15.30 12.00
N GLY A 96 9.64 15.97 13.12
CA GLY A 96 8.26 16.22 13.54
C GLY A 96 7.46 17.05 12.54
N GLU A 97 8.09 18.06 11.93
CA GLU A 97 7.43 18.87 10.90
C GLU A 97 7.16 18.08 9.60
N ALA A 98 8.08 17.19 9.20
CA ALA A 98 7.89 16.32 8.04
C ALA A 98 6.75 15.32 8.27
N GLU A 99 6.74 14.69 9.45
CA GLU A 99 5.66 13.79 9.85
C GLU A 99 4.29 14.48 9.81
N GLU A 100 4.17 15.71 10.34
CA GLU A 100 2.90 16.45 10.34
C GLU A 100 2.42 16.78 8.91
N ARG A 101 3.33 17.17 8.01
CA ARG A 101 2.99 17.46 6.60
C ARG A 101 2.48 16.23 5.87
N VAL A 102 3.17 15.10 6.03
CA VAL A 102 2.89 13.88 5.28
C VAL A 102 1.65 13.15 5.79
N ASN A 103 1.43 13.09 7.09
CA ASN A 103 0.33 12.30 7.67
C ASN A 103 -1.06 12.69 7.13
N GLY A 104 -1.26 13.94 6.71
CA GLY A 104 -2.52 14.41 6.11
C GLY A 104 -2.76 14.00 4.65
N GLU A 105 -1.81 13.32 4.01
CA GLU A 105 -1.87 12.94 2.60
C GLU A 105 -2.51 11.57 2.36
N TYR A 106 -2.43 10.67 3.35
CA TYR A 106 -3.08 9.37 3.29
C TYR A 106 -4.56 9.49 3.68
N ARG A 107 -5.47 9.20 2.75
CA ARG A 107 -6.92 9.51 2.90
C ARG A 107 -7.85 8.37 2.49
N ILE A 108 -7.30 7.18 2.31
CA ILE A 108 -8.09 6.01 1.91
C ILE A 108 -8.36 5.13 3.13
N GLU A 109 -9.51 4.47 3.11
CA GLU A 109 -9.95 3.51 4.11
C GLU A 109 -10.01 2.08 3.50
N ASP A 110 -10.25 1.07 4.35
CA ASP A 110 -10.42 -0.33 3.92
C ASP A 110 -11.43 -0.47 2.76
N GLU A 111 -12.52 0.29 2.84
CA GLU A 111 -13.61 0.28 1.87
C GLU A 111 -13.17 0.78 0.48
N ASP A 112 -12.25 1.74 0.44
CA ASP A 112 -11.69 2.26 -0.81
C ASP A 112 -10.79 1.22 -1.48
N ILE A 113 -9.99 0.49 -0.68
CA ILE A 113 -9.13 -0.59 -1.16
C ILE A 113 -10.00 -1.75 -1.69
N LEU A 114 -11.06 -2.12 -0.96
CA LEU A 114 -11.97 -3.18 -1.39
C LEU A 114 -12.69 -2.80 -2.69
N ALA A 115 -13.17 -1.56 -2.81
CA ALA A 115 -13.78 -1.04 -4.03
C ALA A 115 -12.78 -0.99 -5.20
N ALA A 116 -11.51 -0.67 -4.94
CA ALA A 116 -10.45 -0.70 -5.94
C ALA A 116 -10.19 -2.14 -6.44
N ILE A 117 -10.10 -3.11 -5.53
CA ILE A 117 -9.97 -4.54 -5.88
C ILE A 117 -11.15 -5.00 -6.74
N GLU A 118 -12.38 -4.69 -6.34
CA GLU A 118 -13.58 -5.06 -7.08
C GLU A 118 -13.59 -4.46 -8.50
N ARG A 119 -13.24 -3.18 -8.61
CA ARG A 119 -13.13 -2.48 -9.89
C ARG A 119 -12.05 -3.09 -10.79
N THR A 120 -10.86 -3.34 -10.26
CA THR A 120 -9.76 -3.95 -11.04
C THR A 120 -10.12 -5.36 -11.46
N LEU A 121 -10.73 -6.18 -10.59
CA LEU A 121 -11.21 -7.52 -10.95
C LEU A 121 -12.23 -7.49 -12.10
N ALA A 122 -13.11 -6.50 -12.12
CA ALA A 122 -14.11 -6.35 -13.18
C ALA A 122 -13.51 -5.93 -14.53
N GLN A 123 -12.38 -5.20 -14.53
CA GLN A 123 -11.73 -4.67 -15.73
C GLN A 123 -10.64 -5.60 -16.27
N GLU A 124 -9.87 -6.22 -15.38
CA GLU A 124 -8.68 -7.03 -15.66
C GLU A 124 -8.69 -8.30 -14.79
N PRO A 125 -9.66 -9.22 -14.99
CA PRO A 125 -9.79 -10.43 -14.18
C PRO A 125 -8.55 -11.34 -14.21
N GLU A 126 -7.76 -11.29 -15.28
CA GLU A 126 -6.50 -12.00 -15.45
C GLU A 126 -5.43 -11.65 -14.40
N LEU A 127 -5.55 -10.50 -13.75
CA LEU A 127 -4.65 -10.12 -12.65
C LEU A 127 -4.89 -10.96 -11.40
N PHE A 128 -6.07 -11.58 -11.27
CA PHE A 128 -6.52 -12.29 -10.07
C PHE A 128 -6.92 -13.75 -10.34
N ALA A 129 -6.94 -14.17 -11.59
CA ALA A 129 -7.15 -15.55 -11.99
C ALA A 129 -6.30 -15.90 -13.23
N PRO A 130 -5.77 -17.13 -13.35
CA PRO A 130 -5.11 -17.55 -14.58
C PRO A 130 -6.03 -17.41 -15.78
N THR A 131 -5.53 -16.87 -16.89
CA THR A 131 -6.19 -16.96 -18.20
C THR A 131 -5.94 -18.34 -18.79
N ASP A 132 -7.02 -19.07 -19.08
CA ASP A 132 -6.99 -20.32 -19.86
C ASP A 132 -6.42 -20.11 -21.29
#